data_AF-A0A0D3F2T1-F1
#
_entry.id   AF-A0A0D3F2T1-F1
#
_cell.length_a   1.000
_cell.length_b   1.000
_cell.length_c   1.000
_cell.angle_alpha   90.00
_cell.angle_beta   90.00
_cell.angle_gamma   90.00
#
_symmetry.space_group_name_H-M   'P 1'
#
loop_
_entity.id
_entity.type
_entity.pdbx_description
1 polymer ?
#
loop_
_entity_poly.entity_id
_entity_poly.type
_entity_poly.pdbx_seq_one_letter_code
_entity_poly.pdbx_strand_id
1 'polypeptide(L)'
;MACEFEYRNDSVIKVSKAGYYHCNETAGVDAGDAPVPGDGARVFYLYVPGFAYFASPDLGRCNEGQRLMINVLAAVPPAAAPAPSTDYDTGAAAGSAFAAASFFAPVVSAAAMAMAGLV
;
A
#
# COMPACT_ATOMS: atom_id res chain seq x y z
N MET A 1 -1.07 9.23 3.37
CA MET A 1 -0.67 10.58 3.84
C MET A 1 -0.48 11.46 2.62
N ALA A 2 -0.78 12.75 2.71
CA ALA A 2 -0.60 13.71 1.61
C ALA A 2 0.15 14.95 2.10
N CYS A 3 0.91 15.57 1.21
CA CYS A 3 1.60 16.83 1.44
C CYS A 3 1.06 17.86 0.45
N GLU A 4 0.54 18.96 0.97
CA GLU A 4 0.09 20.10 0.19
C GLU A 4 1.15 21.20 0.26
N PHE A 5 1.49 21.72 -0.91
CA PHE A 5 2.45 22.80 -1.08
C PHE A 5 1.73 23.99 -1.68
N GLU A 6 1.56 25.04 -0.89
CA GLU A 6 1.14 26.34 -1.37
C GLU A 6 2.36 27.16 -1.80
N TYR A 7 2.25 27.83 -2.94
CA TYR A 7 3.35 28.61 -3.49
C TYR A 7 2.86 29.86 -4.22
N ARG A 8 3.75 30.85 -4.32
CA ARG A 8 3.53 32.10 -5.06
C ARG A 8 4.67 32.38 -6.02
N ASN A 9 4.32 32.71 -7.25
CA ASN A 9 5.24 32.92 -8.37
C ASN A 9 6.29 31.80 -8.43
N ASP A 10 5.85 30.56 -8.32
CA ASP A 10 6.70 29.37 -8.29
C ASP A 10 5.95 28.13 -8.75
N SER A 11 6.59 26.97 -8.62
CA SER A 11 5.90 25.70 -8.49
C SER A 11 6.73 24.74 -7.64
N VAL A 12 6.21 23.53 -7.44
CA VAL A 12 6.93 22.45 -6.77
C VAL A 12 6.97 21.23 -7.68
N ILE A 13 8.15 20.61 -7.73
CA ILE A 13 8.39 19.36 -8.44
C ILE A 13 8.96 18.32 -7.48
N LYS A 14 8.55 17.06 -7.69
CA LYS A 14 9.22 15.91 -7.08
C LYS A 14 10.48 15.62 -7.88
N VAL A 15 11.61 15.45 -7.20
CA VAL A 15 12.94 15.30 -7.81
C VAL A 15 13.60 14.00 -7.35
N SER A 16 14.64 13.58 -8.06
CA SER A 16 15.52 12.52 -7.56
C SER A 16 16.37 13.00 -6.39
N LYS A 17 17.04 12.06 -5.71
CA LYS A 17 18.03 12.39 -4.67
C LYS A 17 19.13 13.30 -5.22
N ALA A 18 19.60 13.06 -6.45
CA ALA A 18 20.61 13.92 -7.08
C ALA A 18 20.05 15.32 -7.37
N GLY A 19 18.82 15.39 -7.90
CA GLY A 19 18.08 16.62 -8.12
C GLY A 19 17.97 17.49 -6.88
N TYR A 20 17.69 16.89 -5.73
CA TYR A 20 17.61 17.59 -4.45
C TYR A 20 18.94 18.20 -3.99
N TYR A 21 20.03 17.43 -4.06
CA TYR A 21 21.34 17.88 -3.55
C TYR A 21 22.03 18.86 -4.51
N HIS A 22 21.84 18.70 -5.81
CA HIS A 22 22.54 19.46 -6.84
C HIS A 22 21.69 20.52 -7.53
N CYS A 23 20.38 20.57 -7.28
CA CYS A 23 19.45 21.51 -7.92
C CYS A 23 19.66 21.54 -9.44
N ASN A 24 19.54 20.38 -10.08
CA ASN A 24 19.79 20.21 -11.52
C ASN A 24 18.60 19.61 -12.28
N GLU A 25 17.45 19.47 -11.62
CA GLU A 25 16.20 18.97 -12.22
C GLU A 25 15.19 20.11 -12.29
N THR A 26 14.64 20.34 -13.48
CA THR A 26 13.60 21.34 -13.74
C THR A 26 12.28 20.71 -14.18
N ALA A 27 12.29 19.44 -14.56
CA ALA A 27 11.11 18.63 -14.83
C ALA A 27 10.98 17.59 -13.72
N GLY A 28 9.82 17.55 -13.07
CA GLY A 28 9.59 16.60 -11.98
C GLY A 28 9.58 15.15 -12.48
N VAL A 29 10.07 14.21 -11.65
CA VAL A 29 10.19 12.80 -12.03
C VAL A 29 8.84 12.06 -12.11
N ASP A 30 7.84 12.53 -11.35
CA ASP A 30 6.55 11.84 -11.20
C ASP A 30 5.34 12.67 -11.64
N ALA A 31 5.56 13.96 -11.96
CA ALA A 31 4.52 14.84 -12.46
C ALA A 31 4.68 14.93 -13.97
N GLY A 32 3.82 14.22 -14.72
CA GLY A 32 3.70 14.40 -16.17
C GLY A 32 3.28 15.82 -16.58
N ASP A 33 2.97 16.67 -15.60
CA ASP A 33 2.66 18.09 -15.77
C ASP A 33 3.93 18.93 -15.70
N ALA A 34 4.20 19.66 -16.79
CA ALA A 34 5.23 20.69 -16.81
C ALA A 34 5.00 21.68 -15.65
N PRO A 35 6.06 22.07 -14.91
CA PRO A 35 5.92 23.11 -13.91
C PRO A 35 5.51 24.41 -14.57
N VAL A 36 4.31 24.90 -14.24
CA VAL A 36 3.82 26.21 -14.68
C VAL A 36 4.13 27.19 -13.56
N PRO A 37 5.02 28.18 -13.78
CA PRO A 37 5.27 29.22 -12.79
C PRO A 37 3.98 30.00 -12.55
N GLY A 38 3.55 30.08 -11.29
CA GLY A 38 2.36 30.81 -10.94
C GLY A 38 2.08 30.76 -9.45
N ASP A 39 0.88 31.20 -9.09
CA ASP A 39 0.35 31.01 -7.75
C ASP A 39 -0.52 29.76 -7.74
N GLY A 40 -0.43 28.97 -6.68
CA GLY A 40 -1.27 27.78 -6.58
C GLY A 40 -0.89 26.85 -5.43
N ALA A 41 -1.56 25.71 -5.42
CA ALA A 41 -1.30 24.63 -4.51
C ALA A 41 -1.13 23.32 -5.29
N ARG A 42 -0.20 22.48 -4.86
CA ARG A 42 -0.03 21.10 -5.38
C ARG A 42 -0.04 20.11 -4.23
N VAL A 43 -0.77 19.02 -4.44
CA VAL A 43 -0.90 17.92 -3.47
C VAL A 43 -0.15 16.69 -3.98
N PHE A 44 0.76 16.16 -3.16
CA PHE A 44 1.46 14.90 -3.44
C PHE A 44 1.04 13.85 -2.42
N TYR A 45 0.66 12.67 -2.91
CA TYR A 45 0.34 11.54 -2.06
C TYR A 45 1.58 10.69 -1.79
N LEU A 46 1.83 10.44 -0.51
CA LEU A 46 2.96 9.65 -0.02
C LEU A 46 2.44 8.29 0.45
N TYR A 47 2.41 7.32 -0.46
CA TYR A 47 1.92 5.97 -0.20
C TYR A 47 3.02 4.97 0.18
N VAL A 48 4.24 5.20 -0.31
CA VAL A 48 5.36 4.27 -0.15
C VAL A 48 6.29 4.80 0.94
N PRO A 49 6.66 3.98 1.94
CA PRO A 49 7.68 4.34 2.91
C PRO A 49 9.03 4.61 2.24
N GLY A 50 9.79 5.56 2.80
CA GLY A 50 11.09 5.98 2.28
C GLY A 50 11.18 7.49 2.05
N PHE A 51 12.28 7.91 1.40
CA PHE A 51 12.54 9.32 1.15
C PHE A 51 11.80 9.83 -0.08
N ALA A 52 11.09 10.94 0.09
CA ALA A 52 10.55 11.75 -0.98
C ALA A 52 11.25 13.11 -0.99
N TYR A 53 11.68 13.55 -2.18
CA TYR A 53 12.43 14.79 -2.37
C TYR A 53 11.64 15.74 -3.25
N PHE A 54 11.54 16.99 -2.80
CA PHE A 54 10.83 18.06 -3.48
C PHE A 54 11.72 19.29 -3.58
N ALA A 55 11.56 20.07 -4.65
CA ALA A 55 12.26 21.34 -4.83
C ALA A 55 11.44 22.30 -5.69
N SER A 56 11.76 23.58 -5.63
CA SER A 56 11.38 24.51 -6.69
C SER A 56 12.08 24.10 -8.00
N PRO A 57 11.39 24.12 -9.15
CA PRO A 57 12.02 23.95 -10.45
C PRO A 57 12.86 25.17 -10.86
N ASP A 58 12.74 26.30 -10.15
CA ASP A 58 13.68 27.40 -10.27
C ASP A 58 15.00 27.01 -9.59
N LEU A 59 16.05 26.86 -10.40
CA LEU A 59 17.35 26.41 -9.90
C LEU A 59 17.96 27.41 -8.91
N GLY A 60 17.72 28.71 -9.07
CA GLY A 60 18.19 29.73 -8.13
C GLY A 60 17.57 29.53 -6.76
N ARG A 61 16.24 29.43 -6.70
CA ARG A 61 15.50 29.23 -5.45
C ARG A 61 15.79 27.88 -4.80
N CYS A 62 15.97 26.82 -5.59
CA CYS A 62 16.41 25.54 -5.08
C CYS A 62 17.78 25.66 -4.37
N ASN A 63 18.74 26.34 -5.00
CA ASN A 63 20.08 26.56 -4.43
C ASN A 63 20.05 27.47 -3.19
N GLU A 64 19.09 28.40 -3.12
CA GLU A 64 18.82 29.23 -1.94
C GLU A 64 18.14 28.46 -0.80
N GLY A 65 17.73 27.20 -1.03
CA GLY A 65 17.22 26.30 0.00
C GLY A 65 15.74 25.98 -0.11
N GLN A 66 15.05 26.40 -1.17
CA GLN A 66 13.64 26.03 -1.42
C GLN A 66 13.52 24.58 -1.91
N ARG A 67 13.80 23.66 -1.00
CA ARG A 67 13.78 22.21 -1.18
C ARG A 67 13.38 21.52 0.11
N LEU A 68 12.65 20.41 0.01
CA LEU A 68 12.14 19.65 1.14
C LEU A 68 12.41 18.15 0.96
N MET A 69 12.94 17.53 2.00
CA MET A 69 13.08 16.07 2.10
C MET A 69 12.13 15.54 3.17
N ILE A 70 11.32 14.55 2.82
CA ILE A 70 10.39 13.89 3.73
C ILE A 70 10.79 12.42 3.85
N ASN A 71 10.95 11.93 5.08
CA ASN A 71 11.12 10.50 5.36
C ASN A 71 9.77 9.89 5.78
N VAL A 72 9.14 9.13 4.88
CA VAL A 72 7.86 8.47 5.12
C VAL A 72 8.13 7.16 5.85
N LEU A 73 7.63 7.04 7.08
CA LEU A 73 7.77 5.83 7.87
C LEU A 73 6.69 4.80 7.49
N ALA A 74 7.01 3.51 7.62
CA ALA A 74 6.04 2.46 7.43
C ALA A 74 4.94 2.54 8.50
N ALA A 75 3.69 2.34 8.08
CA ALA A 75 2.58 2.21 9.02
C ALA A 75 2.80 0.96 9.89
N VAL A 76 2.71 1.13 11.20
CA VAL A 76 2.71 -0.02 12.12
C VAL A 76 1.32 -0.67 12.05
N PRO A 77 1.22 -1.96 11.68
CA PRO A 77 -0.06 -2.64 11.67
C PRO A 77 -0.64 -2.67 13.09
N PRO A 78 -1.97 -2.59 13.24
CA PRO A 78 -2.60 -2.74 14.55
C PRO A 78 -2.23 -4.10 15.16
N ALA A 79 -2.13 -4.14 16.49
CA ALA A 79 -1.83 -5.36 17.21
C ALA A 79 -2.82 -6.47 16.82
N ALA A 80 -2.32 -7.69 16.65
CA ALA A 80 -3.16 -8.85 16.37
C ALA A 80 -4.20 -9.00 17.49
N ALA A 81 -5.45 -9.28 17.12
CA ALA A 81 -6.48 -9.59 18.09
C ALA A 81 -6.06 -10.81 18.93
N PRO A 82 -6.42 -10.86 20.23
CA PRO A 82 -6.17 -12.03 21.05
C PRO A 82 -6.78 -13.26 20.39
N ALA A 83 -6.03 -14.37 20.37
CA ALA A 83 -6.59 -15.64 19.91
C ALA A 83 -7.76 -16.04 20.84
N PRO A 84 -8.86 -16.61 20.29
CA PRO A 84 -9.94 -17.12 21.12
C PRO A 84 -9.41 -18.22 22.06
N SER A 85 -9.73 -18.11 23.35
CA SER A 85 -9.45 -19.14 24.34
C SER A 85 -10.35 -20.35 24.08
N THR A 86 -9.75 -21.53 23.87
CA THR A 86 -10.49 -22.79 23.88
C THR A 86 -10.68 -23.22 25.33
N ASP A 87 -11.80 -22.81 25.94
CA ASP A 87 -12.28 -23.42 27.18
C ASP A 87 -12.87 -24.80 26.83
N TYR A 88 -12.01 -25.82 26.79
CA TYR A 88 -12.48 -27.20 26.84
C TYR A 88 -12.89 -27.50 28.28
N ASP A 89 -14.18 -27.35 28.55
CA ASP A 89 -14.83 -27.83 29.76
C ASP A 89 -14.58 -29.33 29.88
N THR A 90 -13.56 -29.71 30.68
CA THR A 90 -13.25 -31.11 30.97
C THR A 90 -14.17 -31.57 32.10
N GLY A 91 -15.45 -31.67 31.78
CA GLY A 91 -16.40 -32.47 32.54
C GLY A 91 -16.11 -33.94 32.27
N ALA A 92 -15.44 -34.59 33.23
CA ALA A 92 -15.13 -36.02 33.18
C ALA A 92 -16.39 -36.88 32.95
N ALA A 93 -16.40 -37.62 31.85
CA ALA A 93 -17.17 -38.87 31.74
C ALA A 93 -16.18 -40.01 31.51
N ALA A 94 -15.82 -40.67 32.60
CA ALA A 94 -15.03 -41.89 32.59
C ALA A 94 -15.82 -43.02 31.90
N GLY A 95 -15.29 -43.46 30.76
CA GLY A 95 -15.23 -44.86 30.30
C GLY A 95 -16.53 -45.57 29.89
N SER A 96 -16.59 -46.01 28.63
CA SER A 96 -16.73 -47.44 28.31
C SER A 96 -16.42 -47.67 26.83
N ALA A 97 -15.39 -48.46 26.57
CA ALA A 97 -15.04 -48.97 25.25
C ALA A 97 -16.11 -49.98 24.78
N PHE A 98 -16.58 -49.84 23.54
CA PHE A 98 -16.98 -51.00 22.74
C PHE A 98 -16.91 -50.69 21.23
N ALA A 99 -16.13 -51.53 20.58
CA ALA A 99 -16.28 -52.05 19.22
C ALA A 99 -16.05 -51.11 18.03
N ALA A 100 -14.93 -51.37 17.36
CA ALA A 100 -14.66 -51.08 15.97
C ALA A 100 -15.81 -51.52 15.04
N ALA A 101 -16.11 -50.70 14.03
CA ALA A 101 -16.66 -51.16 12.76
C ALA A 101 -16.20 -50.22 11.64
N SER A 102 -15.23 -50.69 10.88
CA SER A 102 -14.78 -50.14 9.62
C SER A 102 -15.94 -50.01 8.62
N PHE A 103 -16.11 -48.83 8.03
CA PHE A 103 -16.77 -48.69 6.72
C PHE A 103 -16.04 -47.64 5.89
N PHE A 104 -14.88 -48.03 5.34
CA PHE A 104 -14.45 -47.45 4.07
C PHE A 104 -15.40 -47.98 3.00
N ALA A 105 -16.31 -47.14 2.53
CA ALA A 105 -17.04 -47.39 1.28
C ALA A 105 -16.56 -46.36 0.24
N PRO A 106 -16.16 -46.80 -0.96
CA PRO A 106 -15.39 -46.00 -1.90
C PRO A 106 -16.25 -45.06 -2.75
N VAL A 107 -15.60 -43.99 -3.19
CA VAL A 107 -16.04 -43.03 -4.21
C VAL A 107 -16.36 -43.76 -5.52
N VAL A 108 -17.62 -43.73 -5.95
CA VAL A 108 -18.01 -43.69 -7.37
C VAL A 108 -19.48 -43.29 -7.52
N SER A 109 -19.73 -42.17 -8.18
CA SER A 109 -20.89 -42.09 -9.07
C SER A 109 -20.57 -41.21 -10.27
N ALA A 110 -20.67 -41.87 -11.42
CA ALA A 110 -20.34 -41.42 -12.74
C ALA A 110 -21.42 -40.48 -13.32
N ALA A 111 -21.00 -39.78 -14.36
CA ALA A 111 -21.75 -38.80 -15.15
C ALA A 111 -23.02 -39.35 -15.83
N ALA A 112 -23.98 -38.45 -16.09
CA ALA A 112 -24.87 -38.53 -17.24
C ALA A 112 -25.29 -37.10 -17.69
N MET A 113 -25.22 -36.88 -19.00
CA MET A 113 -25.41 -35.63 -19.75
C MET A 113 -26.88 -35.24 -19.99
N ALA A 114 -27.16 -33.95 -20.22
CA ALA A 114 -27.65 -33.41 -21.51
C ALA A 114 -28.30 -32.02 -21.35
N MET A 115 -27.83 -31.01 -22.10
CA MET A 115 -28.65 -29.88 -22.53
C MET A 115 -28.36 -29.62 -24.00
N ALA A 116 -29.28 -30.04 -24.87
CA ALA A 116 -29.27 -29.68 -26.28
C ALA A 116 -29.82 -28.25 -26.42
N GLY A 117 -28.95 -27.32 -26.84
CA GLY A 117 -29.33 -25.99 -27.30
C GLY A 117 -29.76 -26.04 -28.76
N LEU A 118 -30.98 -25.57 -29.01
CA LEU A 118 -31.66 -25.46 -30.29
C LEU A 118 -30.97 -24.41 -31.20
N VAL A 119 -30.96 -24.69 -32.51
CA VAL A 119 -30.70 -23.70 -33.57
C VAL A 119 -31.95 -22.84 -33.78
#